data_AF-A0A660YIF7-F1
#
_entry.id   AF-A0A660YIF7-F1
#
_cell.length_a   1.000
_cell.length_b   1.000
_cell.length_c   1.000
_cell.angle_alpha   90.00
_cell.angle_beta   90.00
_cell.angle_gamma   90.00
#
_symmetry.space_group_name_H-M   'P 1'
#
loop_
_entity.id
_entity.type
_entity.pdbx_description
1 polymer ?
#
loop_
_entity_poly.entity_id
_entity_poly.type
_entity_poly.pdbx_seq_one_letter_code
_entity_poly.pdbx_strand_id
1 'polypeptide(L)'
;VKRYMDFLPKQTYPIRTGVHPNTAFALEFGLDYARAAKNKKLEEMIIKRSLDYYKNDINCPGKWEPGGEDFFSPCLIEADLLRRILPEKNFSEWLYKFLPGIEKEKPKSLFYPAVVGDRSDPKIVHLDGLNLSRAWCLKGIALSLPANDKRRNILLEAAKRHAKDALSNVASGNYEGEHWLASFAVYMMSVTN
;
A
#
# COMPACT_ATOMS: atom_id res chain seq x y z
N VAL A 1 4.87 -20.38 1.17
CA VAL A 1 4.04 -20.89 2.29
C VAL A 1 4.85 -21.23 3.54
N LYS A 2 5.73 -22.25 3.53
CA LYS A 2 6.47 -22.68 4.74
C LYS A 2 7.17 -21.53 5.49
N ARG A 3 7.87 -20.64 4.79
CA ARG A 3 8.54 -19.47 5.40
C ARG A 3 7.57 -18.56 6.17
N TYR A 4 6.36 -18.32 5.67
CA TYR A 4 5.33 -17.57 6.43
C TYR A 4 4.95 -18.31 7.71
N MET A 5 4.63 -19.60 7.60
CA MET A 5 4.18 -20.41 8.73
C MET A 5 5.23 -20.54 9.82
N ASP A 6 6.52 -20.58 9.45
CA ASP A 6 7.62 -20.73 10.40
C ASP A 6 8.05 -19.38 11.03
N PHE A 7 7.89 -18.27 10.31
CA PHE A 7 8.38 -16.94 10.72
C PHE A 7 7.33 -16.10 11.45
N LEU A 8 6.11 -16.04 10.93
CA LEU A 8 5.05 -15.17 11.46
C LEU A 8 4.71 -15.39 12.95
N PRO A 9 4.74 -16.63 13.49
CA PRO A 9 4.56 -16.85 14.92
C PRO A 9 5.69 -16.28 15.80
N LYS A 10 6.89 -16.08 15.22
CA LYS A 10 8.09 -15.60 15.92
C LYS A 10 8.25 -14.09 15.86
N GLN A 11 7.66 -13.44 14.86
CA GLN A 11 7.78 -12.00 14.67
C GLN A 11 6.92 -11.27 15.71
N THR A 12 7.53 -10.60 16.69
CA THR A 12 6.78 -9.85 17.71
C THR A 12 6.20 -8.55 17.15
N TYR A 13 7.01 -7.82 16.39
CA TYR A 13 6.65 -6.51 15.83
C TYR A 13 6.67 -6.52 14.30
N PRO A 14 5.70 -5.86 13.67
CA PRO A 14 5.70 -5.67 12.22
C PRO A 14 6.78 -4.67 11.79
N ILE A 15 7.37 -4.91 10.63
CA ILE A 15 8.35 -4.01 10.00
C ILE A 15 7.59 -2.99 9.14
N ARG A 16 7.79 -1.69 9.42
CA ARG A 16 7.07 -0.55 8.82
C ARG A 16 7.91 0.34 7.91
N THR A 17 9.06 -0.13 7.42
CA THR A 17 9.84 0.66 6.46
C THR A 17 9.11 0.80 5.13
N GLY A 18 9.40 1.85 4.36
CA GLY A 18 8.85 2.02 3.01
C GLY A 18 9.53 1.16 1.95
N VAL A 19 10.42 0.23 2.31
CA VAL A 19 11.08 -0.68 1.36
C VAL A 19 10.69 -2.14 1.57
N HIS A 20 11.30 -3.03 0.79
CA HIS A 20 10.93 -4.45 0.63
C HIS A 20 10.69 -5.29 1.90
N PRO A 21 11.37 -5.11 3.05
CA PRO A 21 11.07 -5.92 4.24
C PRO A 21 9.79 -5.47 4.97
N ASN A 22 9.00 -4.54 4.41
CA ASN A 22 7.70 -4.14 4.95
C ASN A 22 6.78 -5.36 5.16
N THR A 23 6.29 -5.53 6.39
CA THR A 23 5.46 -6.68 6.76
C THR A 23 4.09 -6.64 6.11
N ALA A 24 3.44 -5.48 5.99
CA ALA A 24 2.13 -5.38 5.35
C ALA A 24 2.19 -5.74 3.86
N PHE A 25 3.23 -5.27 3.15
CA PHE A 25 3.49 -5.66 1.76
C PHE A 25 3.64 -7.18 1.59
N ALA A 26 4.40 -7.85 2.46
CA ALA A 26 4.51 -9.30 2.39
C ALA A 26 3.14 -9.98 2.63
N LEU A 27 2.41 -9.53 3.65
CA LEU A 27 1.13 -10.14 4.03
C LEU A 27 0.03 -9.94 2.99
N GLU A 28 -0.02 -8.83 2.24
CA GLU A 28 -1.05 -8.61 1.22
C GLU A 28 -0.94 -9.63 0.08
N PHE A 29 0.27 -9.81 -0.47
CA PHE A 29 0.53 -10.79 -1.53
C PHE A 29 0.37 -12.21 -1.00
N GLY A 30 0.79 -12.46 0.23
CA GLY A 30 0.58 -13.73 0.90
C GLY A 30 -0.91 -14.09 1.05
N LEU A 31 -1.76 -13.11 1.36
CA LEU A 31 -3.20 -13.27 1.50
C LEU A 31 -3.87 -13.54 0.15
N ASP A 32 -3.53 -12.75 -0.86
CA ASP A 32 -4.06 -12.92 -2.22
C ASP A 32 -3.70 -14.31 -2.77
N TYR A 33 -2.44 -14.73 -2.59
CA TYR A 33 -2.01 -16.09 -2.92
C TYR A 33 -2.79 -17.15 -2.12
N ALA A 34 -2.93 -17.00 -0.81
CA ALA A 34 -3.60 -17.99 0.04
C ALA A 34 -5.05 -18.20 -0.41
N ARG A 35 -5.76 -17.14 -0.77
CA ARG A 35 -7.13 -17.19 -1.29
C ARG A 35 -7.20 -17.84 -2.66
N ALA A 36 -6.35 -17.41 -3.60
CA ALA A 36 -6.30 -17.98 -4.95
C ALA A 36 -5.97 -19.48 -4.94
N ALA A 37 -5.01 -19.89 -4.11
CA ALA A 37 -4.61 -21.28 -3.93
C ALA A 37 -5.53 -22.08 -2.98
N LYS A 38 -6.58 -21.47 -2.43
CA LYS A 38 -7.49 -22.05 -1.42
C LYS A 38 -6.76 -22.63 -0.20
N ASN A 39 -5.61 -22.04 0.17
CA ASN A 39 -4.81 -22.45 1.32
C ASN A 39 -5.31 -21.78 2.61
N LYS A 40 -6.31 -22.41 3.24
CA LYS A 40 -6.98 -21.87 4.44
C LYS A 40 -6.05 -21.67 5.63
N LYS A 41 -5.11 -22.58 5.85
CA LYS A 41 -4.14 -22.47 6.96
C LYS A 41 -3.25 -21.23 6.84
N LEU A 42 -2.81 -20.90 5.62
CA LEU A 42 -2.02 -19.69 5.37
C LEU A 42 -2.90 -18.43 5.49
N GLU A 43 -4.11 -18.45 4.92
CA GLU A 43 -5.07 -17.35 5.01
C GLU A 43 -5.35 -16.97 6.47
N GLU A 44 -5.69 -17.95 7.31
CA GLU A 44 -5.95 -17.76 8.75
C GLU A 44 -4.74 -17.21 9.50
N MET A 45 -3.53 -17.73 9.24
CA MET A 45 -2.30 -17.25 9.86
C MET A 45 -2.04 -15.79 9.50
N ILE A 46 -2.18 -15.42 8.23
CA ILE A 46 -1.98 -14.05 7.75
C ILE A 46 -3.02 -13.12 8.37
N ILE A 47 -4.31 -13.45 8.30
CA ILE A 47 -5.39 -12.64 8.88
C ILE A 47 -5.13 -12.41 10.37
N LYS A 48 -4.79 -13.47 11.12
CA LYS A 48 -4.49 -13.36 12.56
C LYS A 48 -3.36 -12.37 12.81
N ARG A 49 -2.21 -12.51 12.12
CA ARG A 49 -1.06 -11.62 12.36
C ARG A 49 -1.33 -10.19 11.91
N SER A 50 -2.01 -9.99 10.79
CA SER A 50 -2.42 -8.66 10.35
C SER A 50 -3.26 -7.96 11.42
N LEU A 51 -4.25 -8.66 11.98
CA LEU A 51 -5.07 -8.10 13.05
C LEU A 51 -4.28 -7.87 14.36
N ASP A 52 -3.38 -8.79 14.73
CA ASP A 52 -2.50 -8.61 15.90
C ASP A 52 -1.63 -7.34 15.76
N TYR A 53 -1.18 -7.02 14.55
CA TYR A 53 -0.26 -5.91 14.27
C TYR A 53 -0.91 -4.55 14.03
N TYR A 54 -2.09 -4.52 13.41
CA TYR A 54 -2.57 -3.29 12.76
C TYR A 54 -3.98 -2.87 13.20
N LYS A 55 -4.78 -3.76 13.80
CA LYS A 55 -6.20 -3.48 14.08
C LYS A 55 -6.42 -2.29 15.03
N ASN A 56 -5.42 -2.01 15.87
CA ASN A 56 -5.48 -0.96 16.90
C ASN A 56 -4.72 0.30 16.50
N ASP A 57 -4.08 0.32 15.33
CA ASP A 57 -3.28 1.46 14.91
C ASP A 57 -4.21 2.65 14.60
N ILE A 58 -3.78 3.83 15.04
CA ILE A 58 -4.47 5.11 14.86
C ILE A 58 -3.45 6.19 14.49
N ASN A 59 -3.89 7.28 13.86
CA ASN A 59 -3.04 8.43 13.54
C ASN A 59 -1.73 8.05 12.84
N CYS A 60 -1.82 7.29 11.74
CA CYS A 60 -0.66 6.85 10.99
C CYS A 60 0.27 8.03 10.65
N PRO A 61 1.60 7.88 10.78
CA PRO A 61 2.54 8.99 10.73
C PRO A 61 2.86 9.44 9.29
N GLY A 62 1.87 9.51 8.39
CA GLY A 62 2.07 9.81 6.97
C GLY A 62 2.74 11.15 6.68
N LYS A 63 2.77 12.08 7.66
CA LYS A 63 3.52 13.35 7.58
C LYS A 63 5.04 13.16 7.51
N TRP A 64 5.56 12.00 7.86
CA TRP A 64 6.99 11.66 7.79
C TRP A 64 7.38 11.02 6.46
N GLU A 65 6.40 10.70 5.61
CA GLU A 65 6.67 10.16 4.29
C GLU A 65 6.85 11.27 3.24
N PRO A 66 7.59 11.02 2.14
CA PRO A 66 8.37 9.81 1.86
C PRO A 66 9.77 9.82 2.51
N GLY A 67 10.30 8.64 2.83
CA GLY A 67 11.74 8.40 2.93
C GLY A 67 12.41 8.42 1.56
N GLY A 68 13.71 8.71 1.49
CA GLY A 68 14.42 8.94 0.22
C GLY A 68 14.56 7.74 -0.71
N GLU A 69 14.35 6.53 -0.21
CA GLU A 69 14.38 5.28 -1.01
C GLU A 69 13.07 4.49 -0.91
N ASP A 70 12.00 5.14 -0.41
CA ASP A 70 10.73 4.47 -0.23
C ASP A 70 10.19 3.99 -1.58
N PHE A 71 9.69 2.76 -1.56
CA PHE A 71 8.94 2.12 -2.62
C PHE A 71 7.46 1.96 -2.23
N PHE A 72 7.18 1.88 -0.94
CA PHE A 72 5.87 1.71 -0.35
C PHE A 72 5.62 2.84 0.64
N SER A 73 4.39 3.32 0.69
CA SER A 73 3.92 4.11 1.82
C SER A 73 3.59 3.16 2.97
N PRO A 74 4.30 3.22 4.13
CA PRO A 74 3.96 2.37 5.26
C PRO A 74 2.51 2.51 5.71
N CYS A 75 1.96 3.73 5.66
CA CYS A 75 0.57 3.98 6.02
C CYS A 75 -0.40 3.36 5.01
N LEU A 76 -0.21 3.60 3.72
CA LEU A 76 -1.18 3.19 2.71
C LEU A 76 -1.13 1.68 2.45
N ILE A 77 0.03 1.03 2.55
CA ILE A 77 0.15 -0.42 2.38
C ILE A 77 -0.48 -1.18 3.56
N GLU A 78 -0.42 -0.62 4.76
CA GLU A 78 -1.14 -1.15 5.92
C GLU A 78 -2.67 -1.07 5.72
N ALA A 79 -3.16 0.07 5.24
CA ALA A 79 -4.57 0.24 4.93
C ALA A 79 -5.02 -0.67 3.76
N ASP A 80 -4.17 -0.89 2.75
CA ASP A 80 -4.45 -1.84 1.66
C ASP A 80 -4.56 -3.29 2.16
N LEU A 81 -3.74 -3.68 3.13
CA LEU A 81 -3.85 -4.98 3.77
C LEU A 81 -5.18 -5.10 4.55
N LEU A 82 -5.53 -4.11 5.37
CA LEU A 82 -6.71 -4.23 6.23
C LEU A 82 -8.04 -4.13 5.46
N ARG A 83 -8.10 -3.43 4.32
CA ARG A 83 -9.32 -3.46 3.47
C ARG A 83 -9.64 -4.86 2.94
N ARG A 84 -8.63 -5.74 2.83
CA ARG A 84 -8.80 -7.13 2.37
C ARG A 84 -9.30 -8.05 3.48
N ILE A 85 -9.25 -7.61 4.73
CA ILE A 85 -9.46 -8.43 5.93
C ILE A 85 -10.74 -8.02 6.67
N LEU A 86 -10.92 -6.71 6.87
CA LEU A 86 -12.04 -6.20 7.64
C LEU A 86 -13.31 -6.12 6.77
N PRO A 87 -14.49 -6.43 7.33
CA PRO A 87 -15.77 -6.10 6.67
C PRO A 87 -15.87 -4.60 6.38
N GLU A 88 -16.56 -4.23 5.30
CA GLU A 88 -16.65 -2.85 4.78
C GLU A 88 -16.90 -1.80 5.88
N LYS A 89 -17.92 -2.02 6.72
CA LYS A 89 -18.25 -1.11 7.82
C LYS A 89 -17.10 -0.94 8.82
N ASN A 90 -16.50 -2.06 9.25
CA ASN A 90 -15.41 -2.05 10.22
C ASN A 90 -14.15 -1.42 9.62
N PHE A 91 -13.88 -1.66 8.34
CA PHE A 91 -12.77 -1.01 7.63
C PHE A 91 -12.96 0.51 7.55
N SER A 92 -14.16 0.96 7.18
CA SER A 92 -14.49 2.38 7.08
C SER A 92 -14.31 3.14 8.40
N GLU A 93 -14.76 2.55 9.51
CA GLU A 93 -14.59 3.08 10.87
C GLU A 93 -13.13 3.04 11.33
N TRP A 94 -12.40 1.95 11.04
CA TRP A 94 -10.97 1.84 11.34
C TRP A 94 -10.16 2.89 10.58
N LEU A 95 -10.40 3.04 9.27
CA LEU A 95 -9.69 3.99 8.42
C LEU A 95 -9.88 5.44 8.91
N TYR A 96 -11.07 5.78 9.42
CA TYR A 96 -11.34 7.10 9.97
C TYR A 96 -10.41 7.44 11.16
N LYS A 97 -10.12 6.44 12.02
CA LYS A 97 -9.20 6.60 13.16
C LYS A 97 -7.73 6.49 12.74
N PHE A 98 -7.45 5.63 11.78
CA PHE A 98 -6.10 5.36 11.29
C PHE A 98 -5.52 6.53 10.49
N LEU A 99 -6.25 7.04 9.50
CA LEU A 99 -5.84 8.16 8.65
C LEU A 99 -6.87 9.29 8.73
N PRO A 100 -6.90 10.05 9.84
CA PRO A 100 -7.81 11.18 9.97
C PRO A 100 -7.42 12.31 9.01
N GLY A 101 -8.42 12.97 8.41
CA GLY A 101 -8.20 14.14 7.56
C GLY A 101 -8.13 13.86 6.06
N ILE A 102 -8.53 12.66 5.61
CA ILE A 102 -8.70 12.34 4.18
C ILE A 102 -9.56 13.40 3.48
N GLU A 103 -10.64 13.88 4.12
CA GLU A 103 -11.52 14.91 3.54
C GLU A 103 -10.84 16.25 3.25
N LYS A 104 -9.65 16.46 3.83
CA LYS A 104 -8.84 17.67 3.68
C LYS A 104 -7.52 17.39 2.97
N GLU A 105 -7.36 16.19 2.37
CA GLU A 105 -6.11 15.71 1.78
C GLU A 105 -4.92 15.81 2.75
N LYS A 106 -5.14 15.42 4.01
CA LYS A 106 -4.10 15.46 5.05
C LYS A 106 -3.68 14.05 5.50
N PRO A 107 -2.36 13.82 5.67
CA PRO A 107 -1.25 14.73 5.35
C PRO A 107 -1.01 14.80 3.83
N LYS A 108 -0.67 15.99 3.29
CA LYS A 108 -0.52 16.22 1.84
C LYS A 108 0.46 15.25 1.17
N SER A 109 1.49 14.81 1.90
CA SER A 109 2.49 13.85 1.43
C SER A 109 1.92 12.53 0.89
N LEU A 110 0.72 12.12 1.35
CA LEU A 110 0.05 10.90 0.89
C LEU A 110 -0.90 11.11 -0.31
N PHE A 111 -1.25 12.36 -0.62
CA PHE A 111 -2.26 12.69 -1.63
C PHE A 111 -1.65 13.30 -2.91
N TYR A 112 -0.36 13.61 -2.88
CA TYR A 112 0.38 14.20 -4.00
C TYR A 112 1.65 13.40 -4.29
N PRO A 113 2.06 13.29 -5.58
CA PRO A 113 3.24 12.54 -5.97
C PRO A 113 4.51 12.92 -5.22
N ALA A 114 5.31 11.92 -4.88
CA ALA A 114 6.69 12.14 -4.44
C ALA A 114 7.53 12.68 -5.61
N VAL A 115 8.47 13.56 -5.28
CA VAL A 115 9.42 14.10 -6.27
C VAL A 115 10.61 13.16 -6.36
N VAL A 116 10.94 12.71 -7.57
CA VAL A 116 12.09 11.83 -7.84
C VAL A 116 13.25 12.71 -8.33
N GLY A 117 14.28 12.86 -7.50
CA GLY A 117 15.41 13.75 -7.79
C GLY A 117 16.43 13.19 -8.78
N ASP A 118 16.62 11.87 -8.80
CA ASP A 118 17.57 11.17 -9.66
C ASP A 118 17.01 9.78 -10.02
N ARG A 119 16.84 9.51 -11.32
CA ARG A 119 16.30 8.24 -11.85
C ARG A 119 17.40 7.27 -12.29
N SER A 120 18.65 7.70 -12.29
CA SER A 120 19.81 6.85 -12.54
C SER A 120 20.34 6.21 -11.25
N ASP A 121 19.99 6.78 -10.09
CA ASP A 121 20.30 6.16 -8.80
C ASP A 121 19.31 5.01 -8.50
N PRO A 122 19.82 3.79 -8.22
CA PRO A 122 18.99 2.59 -8.05
C PRO A 122 18.13 2.59 -6.79
N LYS A 123 18.30 3.56 -5.88
CA LYS A 123 17.49 3.73 -4.67
C LYS A 123 16.50 4.89 -4.81
N ILE A 124 16.93 6.03 -5.34
CA ILE A 124 16.05 7.20 -5.50
C ILE A 124 14.94 6.90 -6.53
N VAL A 125 15.24 6.12 -7.58
CA VAL A 125 14.24 5.67 -8.57
C VAL A 125 13.09 4.86 -7.94
N HIS A 126 13.24 4.31 -6.74
CA HIS A 126 12.14 3.69 -6.01
C HIS A 126 10.95 4.64 -5.80
N LEU A 127 11.17 5.96 -5.77
CA LEU A 127 10.10 6.93 -5.59
C LEU A 127 9.09 6.95 -6.76
N ASP A 128 9.48 6.54 -7.97
CA ASP A 128 8.53 6.28 -9.06
C ASP A 128 7.67 5.04 -8.71
N GLY A 129 8.31 4.00 -8.14
CA GLY A 129 7.63 2.83 -7.57
C GLY A 129 6.68 3.17 -6.43
N LEU A 130 7.06 4.12 -5.57
CA LEU A 130 6.20 4.67 -4.52
C LEU A 130 4.97 5.36 -5.08
N ASN A 131 5.10 6.14 -6.14
CA ASN A 131 3.94 6.75 -6.78
C ASN A 131 3.01 5.68 -7.36
N LEU A 132 3.52 4.60 -7.98
CA LEU A 132 2.69 3.45 -8.36
C LEU A 132 2.02 2.79 -7.13
N SER A 133 2.78 2.61 -6.04
CA SER A 133 2.29 1.97 -4.81
C SER A 133 1.15 2.72 -4.17
N ARG A 134 1.32 4.03 -4.06
CA ARG A 134 0.29 4.92 -3.52
C ARG A 134 -0.94 4.90 -4.41
N ALA A 135 -0.77 4.93 -5.73
CA ALA A 135 -1.90 4.87 -6.66
C ALA A 135 -2.76 3.61 -6.46
N TRP A 136 -2.14 2.42 -6.39
CA TRP A 136 -2.92 1.18 -6.21
C TRP A 136 -3.55 1.11 -4.82
N CYS A 137 -2.84 1.50 -3.76
CA CYS A 137 -3.35 1.47 -2.39
C CYS A 137 -4.53 2.42 -2.24
N LEU A 138 -4.38 3.68 -2.69
CA LEU A 138 -5.44 4.70 -2.60
C LEU A 138 -6.69 4.26 -3.38
N LYS A 139 -6.51 3.69 -4.57
CA LYS A 139 -7.62 3.14 -5.36
C LYS A 139 -8.30 2.00 -4.59
N GLY A 140 -7.55 1.01 -4.12
CA GLY A 140 -8.07 -0.12 -3.36
C GLY A 140 -8.84 0.32 -2.11
N ILE A 141 -8.27 1.23 -1.33
CA ILE A 141 -8.90 1.80 -0.13
C ILE A 141 -10.22 2.48 -0.49
N ALA A 142 -10.24 3.31 -1.55
CA ALA A 142 -11.46 3.98 -1.99
C ALA A 142 -12.56 3.00 -2.37
N LEU A 143 -12.20 1.92 -3.06
CA LEU A 143 -13.14 0.92 -3.54
C LEU A 143 -13.79 0.12 -2.40
N SER A 144 -13.08 -0.06 -1.27
CA SER A 144 -13.56 -0.75 -0.07
C SER A 144 -14.36 0.11 0.93
N LEU A 145 -14.67 1.36 0.59
CA LEU A 145 -15.56 2.22 1.40
C LEU A 145 -17.02 2.12 0.92
N PRO A 146 -18.02 2.44 1.74
CA PRO A 146 -19.42 2.53 1.28
C PRO A 146 -19.58 3.48 0.09
N ALA A 147 -20.43 3.16 -0.89
CA ALA A 147 -20.56 3.92 -2.14
C ALA A 147 -20.86 5.42 -1.96
N ASN A 148 -21.52 5.81 -0.87
CA ASN A 148 -21.85 7.19 -0.51
C ASN A 148 -20.82 7.89 0.40
N ASP A 149 -19.70 7.24 0.71
CA ASP A 149 -18.65 7.80 1.54
C ASP A 149 -17.88 8.89 0.80
N LYS A 150 -17.86 10.10 1.39
CA LYS A 150 -17.24 11.30 0.79
C LYS A 150 -15.74 11.13 0.53
N ARG A 151 -15.06 10.26 1.28
CA ARG A 151 -13.62 10.00 1.14
C ARG A 151 -13.29 9.30 -0.18
N ARG A 152 -14.23 8.57 -0.78
CA ARG A 152 -14.02 7.78 -2.01
C ARG A 152 -13.46 8.63 -3.15
N ASN A 153 -14.14 9.72 -3.49
CA ASN A 153 -13.73 10.56 -4.63
C ASN A 153 -12.35 11.18 -4.39
N ILE A 154 -12.07 11.61 -3.16
CA ILE A 154 -10.78 12.23 -2.81
C ILE A 154 -9.62 11.24 -2.98
N LEU A 155 -9.80 10.01 -2.48
CA LEU A 155 -8.82 8.95 -2.62
C LEU A 155 -8.63 8.54 -4.09
N LEU A 156 -9.70 8.48 -4.89
CA LEU A 156 -9.61 8.19 -6.33
C LEU A 156 -8.87 9.28 -7.10
N GLU A 157 -9.10 10.57 -6.80
CA GLU A 157 -8.38 11.67 -7.43
C GLU A 157 -6.90 11.71 -7.01
N ALA A 158 -6.58 11.39 -5.76
CA ALA A 158 -5.19 11.17 -5.33
C ALA A 158 -4.53 10.01 -6.08
N ALA A 159 -5.22 8.87 -6.19
CA ALA A 159 -4.73 7.71 -6.93
C ALA A 159 -4.41 8.06 -8.40
N LYS A 160 -5.29 8.82 -9.06
CA LYS A 160 -5.07 9.30 -10.44
C LYS A 160 -3.85 10.21 -10.56
N ARG A 161 -3.65 11.15 -9.61
CA ARG A 161 -2.46 12.03 -9.60
C ARG A 161 -1.16 11.22 -9.52
N HIS A 162 -1.10 10.27 -8.60
CA HIS A 162 0.05 9.38 -8.43
C HIS A 162 0.29 8.51 -9.67
N ALA A 163 -0.77 7.89 -10.21
CA ALA A 163 -0.66 7.05 -11.41
C ALA A 163 -0.17 7.85 -12.62
N LYS A 164 -0.71 9.07 -12.83
CA LYS A 164 -0.32 9.93 -13.94
C LYS A 164 1.16 10.27 -13.89
N ASP A 165 1.67 10.65 -12.72
CA ASP A 165 3.08 10.98 -12.53
C ASP A 165 3.98 9.77 -12.80
N ALA A 166 3.71 8.63 -12.16
CA ALA A 166 4.57 7.46 -12.28
C ALA A 166 4.55 6.85 -13.68
N LEU A 167 3.37 6.71 -14.31
CA LEU A 167 3.24 6.08 -15.63
C LEU A 167 4.03 6.82 -16.72
N SER A 168 4.17 8.15 -16.61
CA SER A 168 5.00 8.93 -17.54
C SER A 168 6.50 8.61 -17.42
N ASN A 169 6.94 7.96 -16.34
CA ASN A 169 8.35 7.67 -16.06
C ASN A 169 8.70 6.16 -16.12
N VAL A 170 7.71 5.28 -16.32
CA VAL A 170 7.91 3.81 -16.39
C VAL A 170 8.83 3.39 -17.52
N ALA A 171 8.86 4.15 -18.62
CA ALA A 171 9.72 3.94 -19.79
C ALA A 171 10.61 5.18 -20.03
N SER A 172 11.36 5.58 -19.00
CA SER A 172 12.18 6.80 -18.99
C SER A 172 13.57 6.66 -19.64
N GLY A 173 13.93 5.47 -20.12
CA GLY A 173 15.22 5.13 -20.73
C GLY A 173 16.31 4.67 -19.75
N ASN A 174 16.04 4.65 -18.45
CA ASN A 174 17.00 4.22 -17.43
C ASN A 174 16.71 2.78 -16.99
N TYR A 175 17.68 1.89 -17.20
CA TYR A 175 17.53 0.47 -16.87
C TYR A 175 17.14 0.27 -15.40
N GLU A 176 17.70 1.07 -14.49
CA GLU A 176 17.54 1.00 -13.04
C GLU A 176 16.07 0.99 -12.59
N GLY A 177 15.18 1.65 -13.34
CA GLY A 177 13.73 1.61 -13.11
C GLY A 177 12.97 0.70 -14.07
N GLU A 178 13.26 0.78 -15.37
CA GLU A 178 12.43 0.17 -16.42
C GLU A 178 12.25 -1.35 -16.28
N HIS A 179 13.29 -2.05 -15.80
CA HIS A 179 13.26 -3.51 -15.72
C HIS A 179 12.24 -4.07 -14.70
N TRP A 180 11.78 -3.26 -13.75
CA TRP A 180 10.78 -3.67 -12.75
C TRP A 180 9.55 -2.76 -12.72
N LEU A 181 9.66 -1.45 -12.99
CA LEU A 181 8.55 -0.49 -12.90
C LEU A 181 7.32 -0.92 -13.71
N ALA A 182 7.54 -1.52 -14.88
CA ALA A 182 6.47 -2.04 -15.73
C ALA A 182 5.59 -3.08 -15.02
N SER A 183 6.18 -3.98 -14.22
CA SER A 183 5.42 -5.00 -13.49
C SER A 183 4.51 -4.38 -12.42
N PHE A 184 4.96 -3.32 -11.75
CA PHE A 184 4.17 -2.60 -10.74
C PHE A 184 3.11 -1.70 -11.39
N ALA A 185 3.38 -1.15 -12.57
CA ALA A 185 2.37 -0.44 -13.35
C ALA A 185 1.23 -1.38 -13.76
N VAL A 186 1.56 -2.60 -14.23
CA VAL A 186 0.55 -3.64 -14.51
C VAL A 186 -0.23 -4.02 -13.26
N TYR A 187 0.45 -4.24 -12.12
CA TYR A 187 -0.22 -4.54 -10.86
C TYR A 187 -1.20 -3.42 -10.45
N MET A 188 -0.77 -2.16 -10.49
CA MET A 188 -1.62 -1.00 -10.21
C MET A 188 -2.86 -0.95 -11.12
N MET A 189 -2.71 -1.24 -12.41
CA MET A 189 -3.82 -1.26 -13.37
C MET A 189 -4.80 -2.41 -13.09
N SER A 190 -4.33 -3.53 -12.53
CA SER A 190 -5.15 -4.70 -12.19
C SER A 190 -6.04 -4.53 -10.96
N VAL A 191 -5.87 -3.45 -10.18
CA VAL A 191 -6.75 -3.19 -9.03
C VAL A 191 -8.17 -2.91 -9.51
N THR A 192 -9.07 -3.85 -9.26
CA THR A 192 -10.51 -3.75 -9.52
C THR A 192 -11.31 -3.89 -8.22
N ASN A 193 -12.61 -3.58 -8.28
CA ASN A 193 -13.56 -3.97 -7.21
C ASN A 193 -13.60 -5.49 -7.05
#